data_AF-A0A6A0H122-F1
#
_entry.id   AF-A0A6A0H122-F1
#
_cell.length_a   1.000
_cell.length_b   1.000
_cell.length_c   1.000
_cell.angle_alpha   90.00
_cell.angle_beta   90.00
_cell.angle_gamma   90.00
#
_symmetry.space_group_name_H-M   'P 1'
#
loop_
_entity.id
_entity.type
_entity.pdbx_description
1 polymer ?
#
loop_
_entity_poly.entity_id
_entity_poly.type
_entity_poly.pdbx_seq_one_letter_code
_entity_poly.pdbx_strand_id
1 'polypeptide(L)'
;MAKTDDWRWCCLARRVQHCEPKDQFSSCEDLMSNLVLRVCIIVLGVVALVGNAFVIALRCLNKTENKKYYAFVIALRCLNKTENKFLRQPHSILIINMAAGDLLMSVYLLMIAGVDLHYRGVYAAYEEQWRTSASCQLAGFISTLSTESSVISLTIITVDRLLVIKFPFGDRRLDMRVTRAMMVGMWVVVTFLAALPLANIAYFDNFYGRSGVCLALHITSDKPNGWEYSVLIFIVINLLSFAVIAVSYVIMYSVARKTHREARINDTRICQRRYTSAKSGGTTHDSATMGRRMTLIVATDAACWLPIIALGIASLCGVHIPDQLHT
;
A
#
# COMPACT_ATOMS: atom_id res chain seq x y z
N MET A 1 15.08 21.96 39.63
CA MET A 1 14.28 22.11 38.40
C MET A 1 13.81 20.72 38.01
N ALA A 2 12.50 20.51 37.82
CA ALA A 2 11.98 19.21 37.41
C ALA A 2 12.05 19.12 35.88
N LYS A 3 12.91 18.23 35.38
CA LYS A 3 12.93 17.78 33.99
C LYS A 3 12.28 16.40 33.97
N THR A 4 11.36 16.19 33.05
CA THR A 4 10.69 14.89 32.86
C THR A 4 10.73 14.55 31.39
N ASP A 5 11.18 13.35 31.09
CA ASP A 5 11.23 12.82 29.71
C ASP A 5 9.91 12.08 29.37
N ASP A 6 9.00 11.98 30.36
CA ASP A 6 7.67 11.42 30.22
C ASP A 6 6.65 12.53 29.95
N TRP A 7 6.10 12.49 28.73
CA TRP A 7 5.21 13.49 28.16
C TRP A 7 3.89 13.64 28.93
N ARG A 8 3.46 12.63 29.71
CA ARG A 8 2.22 12.70 30.49
C ARG A 8 2.32 13.77 31.57
N TRP A 9 3.50 13.90 32.18
CA TRP A 9 3.77 14.93 33.19
C TRP A 9 3.87 16.32 32.57
N CYS A 10 4.23 16.41 31.29
CA CYS A 10 4.16 17.68 30.55
C CYS A 10 2.73 18.18 30.36
N CYS A 11 1.77 17.27 30.20
CA CYS A 11 0.35 17.63 30.07
C CYS A 11 -0.37 17.79 31.42
N LEU A 12 0.01 17.01 32.43
CA LEU A 12 -0.70 16.93 33.71
C LEU A 12 -0.10 17.82 34.81
N ALA A 13 1.19 18.17 34.75
CA ALA A 13 1.84 18.96 35.80
C ALA A 13 1.91 20.45 35.45
N ARG A 14 1.43 21.30 36.36
CA ARG A 14 1.30 22.76 36.20
C ARG A 14 2.63 23.54 36.14
N ARG A 15 3.80 22.89 36.30
CA ARG A 15 5.13 23.52 36.38
C ARG A 15 6.25 22.67 35.74
N VAL A 16 6.13 22.36 34.46
CA VAL A 16 7.26 21.82 33.67
C VAL A 16 7.66 22.88 32.63
N GLN A 17 8.89 23.42 32.73
CA GLN A 17 9.37 24.49 31.84
C GLN A 17 10.02 23.98 30.55
N HIS A 18 10.38 22.69 30.47
CA HIS A 18 10.98 22.07 29.30
C HIS A 18 10.32 20.72 29.06
N CYS A 19 9.63 20.62 27.93
CA CYS A 19 8.94 19.44 27.46
C CYS A 19 9.40 19.18 26.05
N GLU A 20 10.06 18.04 25.83
CA GLU A 20 10.37 17.56 24.49
C GLU A 20 9.19 16.67 24.06
N PRO A 21 8.38 17.07 23.05
CA PRO A 21 7.30 16.21 22.57
C PRO A 21 7.92 14.99 21.88
N LYS A 22 7.44 13.79 22.23
CA LYS A 22 7.92 12.55 21.63
C LYS A 22 7.10 12.08 20.43
N ASP A 23 5.86 12.54 20.29
CA ASP A 23 4.92 12.13 19.24
C ASP A 23 4.40 13.35 18.45
N GLN A 24 4.49 13.31 17.12
CA GLN A 24 4.20 14.44 16.22
C GLN A 24 2.71 14.62 15.86
N PHE A 25 1.87 13.61 16.14
CA PHE A 25 0.47 13.58 15.70
C PHE A 25 -0.55 13.91 16.81
N SER A 26 -0.18 13.68 18.07
CA SER A 26 -1.04 13.81 19.25
C SER A 26 -0.84 15.10 20.02
N SER A 27 -1.88 15.54 20.74
CA SER A 27 -1.81 16.59 21.75
C SER A 27 -2.13 16.03 23.15
N CYS A 28 -2.06 16.88 24.17
CA CYS A 28 -2.48 16.50 25.54
C CYS A 28 -3.94 16.04 25.61
N GLU A 29 -4.78 16.55 24.73
CA GLU A 29 -6.23 16.31 24.76
C GLU A 29 -6.65 15.24 23.75
N ASP A 30 -6.02 15.21 22.58
CA ASP A 30 -6.50 14.44 21.43
C ASP A 30 -5.39 13.56 20.82
N LEU A 31 -5.75 12.36 20.36
CA LEU A 31 -4.85 11.48 19.61
C LEU A 31 -4.45 12.11 18.27
N MET A 32 -5.40 12.77 17.60
CA MET A 32 -5.20 13.53 16.37
C MET A 32 -5.48 15.00 16.63
N SER A 33 -4.42 15.81 16.81
CA SER A 33 -4.57 17.23 17.16
C SER A 33 -5.14 18.10 16.03
N ASN A 34 -4.88 17.72 14.77
CA ASN A 34 -5.30 18.48 13.60
C ASN A 34 -6.68 18.04 13.09
N LEU A 35 -7.64 18.97 13.06
CA LEU A 35 -9.00 18.73 12.58
C LEU A 35 -9.04 18.28 11.12
N VAL A 36 -8.16 18.81 10.26
CA VAL A 36 -8.07 18.42 8.85
C VAL A 36 -7.71 16.95 8.76
N LEU A 37 -6.68 16.54 9.49
CA LEU A 37 -6.21 15.15 9.48
C LEU A 37 -7.28 14.19 10.02
N ARG A 38 -8.01 14.59 11.06
CA ARG A 38 -9.17 13.84 11.59
C ARG A 38 -10.25 13.61 10.54
N VAL A 39 -10.68 14.68 9.85
CA VAL A 39 -11.69 14.59 8.78
C VAL A 39 -11.16 13.73 7.63
N CYS A 40 -9.90 13.89 7.24
CA CYS A 40 -9.27 13.11 6.18
C CYS A 40 -9.27 11.61 6.50
N ILE A 41 -8.85 11.18 7.69
CA ILE A 41 -8.79 9.76 8.05
C ILE A 41 -10.17 9.10 7.98
N ILE A 42 -11.21 9.78 8.49
CA ILE A 42 -12.59 9.27 8.43
C ILE A 42 -13.08 9.17 6.98
N VAL A 43 -12.92 10.24 6.19
CA VAL A 43 -13.39 10.28 4.80
C VAL A 43 -12.64 9.23 3.97
N LEU A 44 -11.31 9.18 4.06
CA LEU A 44 -10.49 8.21 3.34
C LEU A 44 -10.82 6.77 3.77
N GLY A 45 -10.97 6.52 5.08
CA GLY A 45 -11.37 5.22 5.61
C GLY A 45 -12.71 4.75 5.06
N VAL A 46 -13.75 5.59 5.10
CA VAL A 46 -15.09 5.24 4.60
C VAL A 46 -15.09 5.06 3.08
N VAL A 47 -14.48 5.98 2.33
CA VAL A 47 -14.43 5.90 0.86
C VAL A 47 -13.67 4.66 0.42
N ALA A 48 -12.51 4.38 1.03
CA ALA A 48 -11.72 3.18 0.71
C ALA A 48 -12.48 1.90 1.07
N LEU A 49 -13.15 1.86 2.23
CA LEU A 49 -13.94 0.70 2.64
C LEU A 49 -15.06 0.40 1.63
N VAL A 50 -15.91 1.40 1.33
CA VAL A 50 -17.05 1.25 0.43
C VAL A 50 -16.58 0.96 -1.00
N GLY A 51 -15.59 1.71 -1.49
CA GLY A 51 -15.07 1.57 -2.85
C GLY A 51 -14.45 0.21 -3.10
N ASN A 52 -13.57 -0.26 -2.21
CA ASN A 52 -12.91 -1.55 -2.39
C ASN A 52 -13.86 -2.73 -2.15
N ALA A 53 -14.78 -2.63 -1.18
CA ALA A 53 -15.81 -3.64 -0.98
C ALA A 53 -16.72 -3.76 -2.22
N PHE A 54 -17.11 -2.63 -2.82
CA PHE A 54 -17.88 -2.60 -4.05
C PHE A 54 -17.13 -3.24 -5.23
N VAL A 55 -15.83 -2.94 -5.40
CA VAL A 55 -15.00 -3.56 -6.45
C VAL A 55 -14.94 -5.07 -6.31
N ILE A 56 -14.73 -5.58 -5.08
CA ILE A 56 -14.72 -7.02 -4.82
C ILE A 56 -16.10 -7.62 -5.09
N ALA A 57 -17.16 -7.00 -4.57
CA ALA A 57 -18.54 -7.45 -4.77
C ALA A 57 -18.90 -7.54 -6.26
N LEU A 58 -18.68 -6.47 -7.05
CA LEU A 58 -18.96 -6.48 -8.49
C LEU A 58 -18.19 -7.57 -9.23
N ARG A 59 -16.90 -7.75 -8.92
CA ARG A 59 -16.06 -8.75 -9.60
C ARG A 59 -16.43 -10.18 -9.21
N CYS A 60 -16.93 -10.39 -8.00
CA CYS A 60 -17.46 -11.67 -7.55
C CYS A 60 -18.86 -11.95 -8.14
N LEU A 61 -19.73 -10.93 -8.21
CA LEU A 61 -21.11 -11.05 -8.68
C LEU A 61 -21.21 -11.22 -10.20
N ASN A 62 -20.44 -10.45 -10.99
CA ASN A 62 -20.42 -10.55 -12.46
C ASN A 62 -19.91 -11.90 -12.99
N LYS A 63 -19.40 -12.78 -12.12
CA LYS A 63 -18.93 -14.13 -12.47
C LYS A 63 -19.97 -15.22 -12.18
N THR A 64 -21.16 -14.85 -11.71
CA THR A 64 -22.14 -15.76 -11.11
C THR A 64 -23.45 -15.78 -11.89
N GLU A 65 -23.48 -16.51 -13.01
CA GLU A 65 -24.72 -16.99 -13.62
C GLU A 65 -25.32 -18.21 -12.87
N ASN A 66 -24.81 -18.62 -11.68
CA ASN A 66 -25.47 -19.67 -10.90
C ASN A 66 -25.30 -19.54 -9.36
N LYS A 67 -26.42 -19.16 -8.73
CA LYS A 67 -26.93 -19.31 -7.34
C LYS A 67 -25.99 -19.28 -6.11
N LYS A 68 -26.22 -18.22 -5.31
CA LYS A 68 -26.50 -18.18 -3.86
C LYS A 68 -26.01 -19.38 -3.04
N TYR A 69 -24.85 -19.25 -2.40
CA TYR A 69 -24.54 -19.56 -0.99
C TYR A 69 -23.01 -19.35 -0.83
N TYR A 70 -22.58 -18.77 0.29
CA TYR A 70 -21.18 -18.67 0.78
C TYR A 70 -20.30 -17.50 0.29
N ALA A 71 -20.61 -16.27 0.73
CA ALA A 71 -19.72 -15.11 0.59
C ALA A 71 -18.32 -15.31 1.22
N PHE A 72 -18.23 -16.05 2.34
CA PHE A 72 -16.97 -16.32 3.05
C PHE A 72 -16.09 -17.40 2.36
N VAL A 73 -16.70 -18.37 1.69
CA VAL A 73 -15.97 -19.44 0.96
C VAL A 73 -15.49 -18.96 -0.43
N ILE A 74 -16.04 -17.86 -0.94
CA ILE A 74 -15.72 -17.33 -2.28
C ILE A 74 -14.38 -16.59 -2.33
N ALA A 75 -13.92 -15.96 -1.24
CA ALA A 75 -12.55 -15.43 -1.16
C ALA A 75 -11.51 -16.56 -1.38
N LEU A 76 -11.74 -17.74 -0.77
CA LEU A 76 -10.92 -18.93 -1.01
C LEU A 76 -11.15 -19.58 -2.38
N ARG A 77 -12.39 -19.61 -2.92
CA ARG A 77 -12.65 -20.15 -4.27
C ARG A 77 -12.14 -19.25 -5.40
N CYS A 78 -11.99 -17.94 -5.19
CA CYS A 78 -11.31 -17.04 -6.11
C CYS A 78 -9.84 -17.44 -6.28
N LEU A 79 -9.22 -17.95 -5.21
CA LEU A 79 -7.90 -18.58 -5.29
C LEU A 79 -8.02 -19.98 -5.91
N ASN A 80 -9.00 -20.81 -5.57
CA ASN A 80 -8.94 -22.25 -5.89
C ASN A 80 -9.67 -22.76 -7.17
N LYS A 81 -10.06 -21.94 -8.16
CA LYS A 81 -10.79 -22.47 -9.34
C LYS A 81 -9.97 -22.55 -10.65
N THR A 82 -9.62 -23.78 -11.00
CA THR A 82 -9.23 -24.30 -12.33
C THR A 82 -10.44 -24.33 -13.26
N GLU A 83 -10.19 -24.11 -14.56
CA GLU A 83 -11.11 -24.20 -15.72
C GLU A 83 -12.17 -23.09 -15.95
N ASN A 84 -11.84 -22.17 -16.86
CA ASN A 84 -12.59 -21.91 -18.11
C ASN A 84 -11.85 -20.88 -18.99
N LYS A 85 -11.75 -21.19 -20.29
CA LYS A 85 -10.70 -20.76 -21.24
C LYS A 85 -10.90 -19.38 -21.91
N PHE A 86 -11.89 -18.57 -21.53
CA PHE A 86 -12.25 -17.40 -22.35
C PHE A 86 -12.17 -16.01 -21.67
N LEU A 87 -11.98 -15.91 -20.35
CA LEU A 87 -11.94 -14.60 -19.64
C LEU A 87 -10.80 -14.48 -18.60
N ARG A 88 -9.74 -15.28 -18.74
CA ARG A 88 -8.62 -15.31 -17.78
C ARG A 88 -7.55 -14.28 -18.13
N GLN A 89 -7.81 -13.00 -17.85
CA GLN A 89 -6.73 -12.04 -17.69
C GLN A 89 -6.17 -12.16 -16.25
N PRO A 90 -4.86 -12.42 -16.03
CA PRO A 90 -4.24 -12.43 -14.69
C PRO A 90 -4.53 -11.12 -13.92
N HIS A 91 -4.72 -10.04 -14.66
CA HIS A 91 -5.15 -8.72 -14.19
C HIS A 91 -6.36 -8.71 -13.25
N SER A 92 -7.38 -9.56 -13.46
CA SER A 92 -8.58 -9.51 -12.60
C SER A 92 -8.30 -9.98 -11.18
N ILE A 93 -7.42 -10.99 -11.01
CA ILE A 93 -7.04 -11.49 -9.69
C ILE A 93 -6.12 -10.48 -9.00
N LEU A 94 -5.21 -9.86 -9.75
CA LEU A 94 -4.32 -8.82 -9.22
C LEU A 94 -5.09 -7.60 -8.69
N ILE A 95 -6.18 -7.19 -9.37
CA ILE A 95 -7.04 -6.10 -8.88
C ILE A 95 -7.80 -6.50 -7.60
N ILE A 96 -8.30 -7.73 -7.52
CA ILE A 96 -8.96 -8.22 -6.30
C ILE A 96 -7.96 -8.28 -5.14
N ASN A 97 -6.72 -8.69 -5.42
CA ASN A 97 -5.65 -8.74 -4.42
C ASN A 97 -5.33 -7.35 -3.86
N MET A 98 -5.19 -6.36 -4.73
CA MET A 98 -4.97 -4.97 -4.34
C MET A 98 -6.15 -4.42 -3.53
N ALA A 99 -7.39 -4.64 -3.98
CA ALA A 99 -8.58 -4.20 -3.25
C ALA A 99 -8.71 -4.88 -1.87
N ALA A 100 -8.25 -6.12 -1.71
CA ALA A 100 -8.22 -6.80 -0.41
C ALA A 100 -7.17 -6.19 0.54
N GLY A 101 -6.00 -5.79 0.03
CA GLY A 101 -5.03 -5.00 0.78
C GLY A 101 -5.63 -3.67 1.23
N ASP A 102 -6.18 -2.88 0.31
CA ASP A 102 -6.74 -1.56 0.61
C ASP A 102 -7.93 -1.61 1.61
N LEU A 103 -8.67 -2.72 1.65
CA LEU A 103 -9.67 -2.95 2.71
C LEU A 103 -9.04 -3.05 4.10
N LEU A 104 -7.89 -3.73 4.23
CA LEU A 104 -7.15 -3.76 5.50
C LEU A 104 -6.72 -2.36 5.92
N MET A 105 -6.20 -1.55 4.99
CA MET A 105 -5.88 -0.15 5.29
C MET A 105 -7.10 0.65 5.75
N SER A 106 -8.26 0.46 5.11
CA SER A 106 -9.49 1.14 5.52
C SER A 106 -9.94 0.75 6.93
N VAL A 107 -9.79 -0.52 7.31
CA VAL A 107 -10.07 -1.01 8.67
C VAL A 107 -9.12 -0.35 9.67
N TYR A 108 -7.83 -0.25 9.33
CA TYR A 108 -6.85 0.47 10.15
C TYR A 108 -7.23 1.95 10.35
N LEU A 109 -7.51 2.69 9.27
CA LEU A 109 -7.88 4.11 9.35
C LEU A 109 -9.13 4.34 10.21
N LEU A 110 -10.14 3.49 10.05
CA LEU A 110 -11.37 3.56 10.84
C LEU A 110 -11.14 3.18 12.30
N MET A 111 -10.21 2.26 12.58
CA MET A 111 -9.81 1.92 13.95
C MET A 111 -9.17 3.14 14.64
N ILE A 112 -8.21 3.81 13.99
CA ILE A 112 -7.57 5.01 14.54
C ILE A 112 -8.58 6.15 14.73
N ALA A 113 -9.49 6.36 13.77
CA ALA A 113 -10.57 7.34 13.93
C ALA A 113 -11.49 7.02 15.11
N GLY A 114 -11.82 5.75 15.33
CA GLY A 114 -12.63 5.33 16.48
C GLY A 114 -11.94 5.61 17.81
N VAL A 115 -10.63 5.38 17.89
CA VAL A 115 -9.81 5.62 19.10
C VAL A 115 -9.68 7.12 19.38
N ASP A 116 -9.44 7.93 18.35
CA ASP A 116 -9.40 9.39 18.47
C ASP A 116 -10.72 9.95 19.00
N LEU A 117 -11.86 9.41 18.54
CA LEU A 117 -13.17 9.79 19.07
C LEU A 117 -13.38 9.32 20.52
N HIS A 118 -12.87 8.14 20.88
CA HIS A 118 -13.06 7.56 22.22
C HIS A 118 -12.28 8.30 23.30
N TYR A 119 -11.02 8.65 23.05
CA TYR A 119 -10.12 9.29 24.02
C TYR A 119 -10.09 10.82 23.93
N ARG A 120 -11.03 11.41 23.19
CA ARG A 120 -11.06 12.84 22.93
C ARG A 120 -11.14 13.68 24.22
N GLY A 121 -10.32 14.72 24.30
CA GLY A 121 -10.22 15.58 25.48
C GLY A 121 -9.50 14.98 26.69
N VAL A 122 -9.13 13.69 26.64
CA VAL A 122 -8.52 12.96 27.77
C VAL A 122 -7.35 12.06 27.35
N TYR A 123 -6.85 12.20 26.12
CA TYR A 123 -5.89 11.27 25.54
C TYR A 123 -4.61 11.12 26.38
N ALA A 124 -4.06 12.21 26.96
CA ALA A 124 -2.86 12.13 27.79
C ALA A 124 -2.96 11.19 29.00
N ALA A 125 -4.16 11.03 29.57
CA ALA A 125 -4.36 10.12 30.68
C ALA A 125 -4.29 8.65 30.25
N TYR A 126 -4.72 8.35 29.02
CA TYR A 126 -4.94 6.99 28.52
C TYR A 126 -3.95 6.53 27.44
N GLU A 127 -3.06 7.40 26.98
CA GLU A 127 -2.14 7.07 25.89
C GLU A 127 -1.33 5.78 26.16
N GLU A 128 -0.74 5.63 27.36
CA GLU A 128 0.07 4.45 27.67
C GLU A 128 -0.77 3.16 27.59
N GLN A 129 -2.00 3.21 28.11
CA GLN A 129 -2.93 2.10 28.04
C GLN A 129 -3.31 1.77 26.60
N TRP A 130 -3.51 2.77 25.75
CA TRP A 130 -3.76 2.58 24.33
C TRP A 130 -2.55 1.98 23.61
N ARG A 131 -1.37 2.57 23.75
CA ARG A 131 -0.14 2.17 23.05
C ARG A 131 0.35 0.78 23.43
N THR A 132 0.14 0.35 24.66
CA THR A 132 0.50 -1.00 25.13
C THR A 132 -0.60 -2.04 24.87
N SER A 133 -1.78 -1.61 24.39
CA SER A 133 -2.92 -2.50 24.17
C SER A 133 -2.72 -3.44 22.96
N ALA A 134 -3.38 -4.60 23.02
CA ALA A 134 -3.47 -5.51 21.89
C ALA A 134 -4.15 -4.87 20.66
N SER A 135 -5.05 -3.91 20.86
CA SER A 135 -5.68 -3.16 19.76
C SER A 135 -4.70 -2.30 18.98
N CYS A 136 -3.74 -1.64 19.67
CA CYS A 136 -2.69 -0.88 19.00
C CYS A 136 -1.73 -1.82 18.24
N GLN A 137 -1.35 -2.94 18.85
CA GLN A 137 -0.53 -3.97 18.19
C GLN A 137 -1.23 -4.52 16.92
N LEU A 138 -2.53 -4.79 17.01
CA LEU A 138 -3.34 -5.21 15.86
C LEU A 138 -3.43 -4.12 14.79
N ALA A 139 -3.59 -2.85 15.17
CA ALA A 139 -3.60 -1.72 14.23
C ALA A 139 -2.29 -1.65 13.43
N GLY A 140 -1.15 -1.78 14.11
CA GLY A 140 0.17 -1.79 13.48
C GLY A 140 0.42 -3.00 12.58
N PHE A 141 -0.05 -4.18 13.01
CA PHE A 141 -0.04 -5.38 12.17
C PHE A 141 -0.86 -5.19 10.90
N ILE A 142 -2.10 -4.70 11.01
CA ILE A 142 -3.01 -4.48 9.86
C ILE A 142 -2.43 -3.45 8.90
N SER A 143 -1.89 -2.33 9.42
CA SER A 143 -1.30 -1.29 8.57
C SER A 143 -0.09 -1.82 7.81
N THR A 144 0.83 -2.52 8.48
CA THR A 144 2.04 -3.11 7.86
C THR A 144 1.67 -4.17 6.82
N LEU A 145 0.75 -5.07 7.17
CA LEU A 145 0.26 -6.11 6.26
C LEU A 145 -0.34 -5.49 5.00
N SER A 146 -1.16 -4.45 5.18
CA SER A 146 -1.79 -3.74 4.08
C SER A 146 -0.77 -3.07 3.16
N THR A 147 0.12 -2.25 3.71
CA THR A 147 1.07 -1.43 2.91
C THR A 147 2.02 -2.31 2.10
N GLU A 148 2.61 -3.31 2.75
CA GLU A 148 3.58 -4.20 2.10
C GLU A 148 2.92 -5.13 1.06
N SER A 149 1.69 -5.59 1.33
CA SER A 149 0.95 -6.40 0.34
C SER A 149 0.62 -5.60 -0.92
N SER A 150 0.31 -4.31 -0.80
CA SER A 150 0.02 -3.42 -1.93
C SER A 150 1.26 -3.16 -2.78
N VAL A 151 2.40 -2.85 -2.16
CA VAL A 151 3.67 -2.55 -2.86
C VAL A 151 4.18 -3.77 -3.64
N ILE A 152 4.14 -4.96 -3.03
CA ILE A 152 4.53 -6.19 -3.73
C ILE A 152 3.51 -6.53 -4.83
N SER A 153 2.20 -6.32 -4.60
CA SER A 153 1.17 -6.50 -5.63
C SER A 153 1.40 -5.61 -6.85
N LEU A 154 1.72 -4.33 -6.65
CA LEU A 154 2.02 -3.37 -7.71
C LEU A 154 3.28 -3.78 -8.50
N THR A 155 4.28 -4.31 -7.80
CA THR A 155 5.48 -4.86 -8.43
C THR A 155 5.14 -6.05 -9.34
N ILE A 156 4.34 -7.01 -8.84
CA ILE A 156 3.89 -8.18 -9.62
C ILE A 156 3.04 -7.76 -10.82
N ILE A 157 2.11 -6.81 -10.64
CA ILE A 157 1.30 -6.26 -11.74
C ILE A 157 2.21 -5.66 -12.81
N THR A 158 3.21 -4.88 -12.41
CA THR A 158 4.11 -4.22 -13.35
C THR A 158 4.95 -5.22 -14.14
N VAL A 159 5.46 -6.26 -13.47
CA VAL A 159 6.24 -7.32 -14.13
C VAL A 159 5.37 -8.15 -15.09
N ASP A 160 4.15 -8.53 -14.70
CA ASP A 160 3.19 -9.21 -15.59
C ASP A 160 2.98 -8.41 -16.88
N ARG A 161 2.81 -7.09 -16.73
CA ARG A 161 2.58 -6.18 -17.86
C ARG A 161 3.80 -6.00 -18.73
N LEU A 162 4.98 -5.89 -18.14
CA LEU A 162 6.23 -5.85 -18.88
C LEU A 162 6.40 -7.11 -19.75
N LEU A 163 6.13 -8.29 -19.21
CA LEU A 163 6.26 -9.56 -19.94
C LEU A 163 5.32 -9.63 -21.15
N VAL A 164 4.05 -9.23 -20.95
CA VAL A 164 3.04 -9.21 -22.03
C VAL A 164 3.39 -8.21 -23.13
N ILE A 165 3.90 -7.01 -22.77
CA ILE A 165 4.23 -5.96 -23.75
C ILE A 165 5.52 -6.27 -24.50
N LYS A 166 6.54 -6.77 -23.81
CA LYS A 166 7.85 -7.05 -24.42
C LYS A 166 7.82 -8.30 -25.31
N PHE A 167 7.00 -9.30 -24.97
CA PHE A 167 6.94 -10.57 -25.68
C PHE A 167 5.50 -10.89 -26.14
N PRO A 168 4.95 -10.14 -27.12
CA PRO A 168 3.55 -10.30 -27.54
C PRO A 168 3.24 -11.68 -28.15
N PHE A 169 4.23 -12.31 -28.80
CA PHE A 169 4.13 -13.63 -29.45
C PHE A 169 4.87 -14.76 -28.71
N GLY A 170 5.52 -14.45 -27.58
CA GLY A 170 6.19 -15.46 -26.78
C GLY A 170 5.23 -16.13 -25.81
N ASP A 171 5.41 -17.43 -25.57
CA ASP A 171 4.71 -18.19 -24.51
C ASP A 171 5.12 -17.76 -23.07
N ARG A 172 5.83 -16.64 -22.93
CA ARG A 172 6.35 -16.11 -21.65
C ARG A 172 5.32 -15.27 -20.90
N ARG A 173 4.06 -15.70 -20.91
CA ARG A 173 3.01 -15.14 -20.05
C ARG A 173 3.11 -15.80 -18.68
N LEU A 174 2.92 -15.05 -17.60
CA LEU A 174 2.78 -15.65 -16.28
C LEU A 174 1.55 -16.57 -16.30
N ASP A 175 1.77 -17.87 -16.08
CA ASP A 175 0.65 -18.80 -15.97
C ASP A 175 -0.19 -18.39 -14.75
N MET A 176 -1.51 -18.56 -14.86
CA MET A 176 -2.45 -18.26 -13.80
C MET A 176 -2.12 -19.01 -12.50
N ARG A 177 -1.57 -20.23 -12.63
CA ARG A 177 -1.08 -21.01 -11.47
C ARG A 177 0.10 -20.34 -10.79
N VAL A 178 1.05 -19.82 -11.56
CA VAL A 178 2.23 -19.10 -11.06
C VAL A 178 1.80 -17.79 -10.42
N THR A 179 0.97 -16.97 -11.10
CA THR A 179 0.45 -15.71 -10.54
C THR A 179 -0.27 -15.93 -9.21
N ARG A 180 -1.12 -16.97 -9.12
CA ARG A 180 -1.79 -17.33 -7.87
C ARG A 180 -0.82 -17.78 -6.79
N ALA A 181 0.14 -18.64 -7.12
CA ALA A 181 1.15 -19.10 -6.17
C ALA A 181 1.98 -17.93 -5.64
N MET A 182 2.35 -16.97 -6.51
CA MET A 182 3.04 -15.75 -6.14
C MET A 182 2.20 -14.88 -5.20
N MET A 183 0.89 -14.72 -5.44
CA MET A 183 0.01 -13.97 -4.53
C MET A 183 -0.10 -14.64 -3.15
N VAL A 184 -0.35 -15.95 -3.11
CA VAL A 184 -0.45 -16.68 -1.84
C VAL A 184 0.89 -16.63 -1.10
N GLY A 185 2.00 -16.84 -1.80
CA GLY A 185 3.35 -16.72 -1.25
C GLY A 185 3.62 -15.31 -0.70
N MET A 186 3.24 -14.26 -1.44
CA MET A 186 3.32 -12.88 -0.98
C MET A 186 2.54 -12.67 0.31
N TRP A 187 1.27 -13.09 0.38
CA TRP A 187 0.47 -12.95 1.61
C TRP A 187 1.11 -13.67 2.79
N VAL A 188 1.64 -14.88 2.60
CA VAL A 188 2.35 -15.61 3.64
C VAL A 188 3.59 -14.86 4.11
N VAL A 189 4.42 -14.38 3.18
CA VAL A 189 5.64 -13.63 3.49
C VAL A 189 5.32 -12.33 4.21
N VAL A 190 4.38 -11.54 3.70
CA VAL A 190 4.01 -10.25 4.32
C VAL A 190 3.34 -10.46 5.68
N THR A 191 2.49 -11.46 5.82
CA THR A 191 1.88 -11.80 7.14
C THR A 191 2.95 -12.20 8.13
N PHE A 192 3.92 -13.01 7.70
CA PHE A 192 5.04 -13.38 8.55
C PHE A 192 5.85 -12.15 8.98
N LEU A 193 6.22 -11.28 8.04
CA LEU A 193 6.93 -10.03 8.34
C LEU A 193 6.10 -9.15 9.29
N ALA A 194 4.83 -8.87 9.01
CA ALA A 194 3.98 -8.06 9.89
C ALA A 194 3.78 -8.70 11.28
N ALA A 195 3.79 -10.04 11.39
CA ALA A 195 3.62 -10.73 12.68
C ALA A 195 4.91 -10.82 13.50
N LEU A 196 6.10 -10.71 12.89
CA LEU A 196 7.37 -10.83 13.59
C LEU A 196 7.51 -9.85 14.78
N PRO A 197 7.15 -8.56 14.66
CA PRO A 197 7.22 -7.63 15.79
C PRO A 197 6.21 -7.91 16.91
N LEU A 198 5.20 -8.76 16.68
CA LEU A 198 4.28 -9.21 17.72
C LEU A 198 4.87 -10.35 18.57
N ALA A 199 5.99 -10.93 18.14
CA ALA A 199 6.69 -11.94 18.93
C ALA A 199 7.30 -11.28 20.18
N ASN A 200 7.17 -11.95 21.32
CA ASN A 200 7.70 -11.49 22.60
C ASN A 200 9.23 -11.69 22.66
N ILE A 201 9.95 -10.93 21.83
CA ILE A 201 11.40 -10.91 21.71
C ILE A 201 11.88 -9.54 22.19
N ALA A 202 12.92 -9.50 23.02
CA ALA A 202 13.49 -8.26 23.56
C ALA A 202 13.90 -7.23 22.50
N TYR A 203 14.15 -7.66 21.26
CA TYR A 203 14.45 -6.79 20.12
C TYR A 203 13.23 -5.97 19.66
N PHE A 204 12.03 -6.54 19.70
CA PHE A 204 10.82 -5.90 19.21
C PHE A 204 10.02 -5.19 20.31
N ASP A 205 9.99 -5.72 21.53
CA ASP A 205 9.32 -5.10 22.69
C ASP A 205 7.97 -4.45 22.29
N ASN A 206 7.72 -3.17 22.59
CA ASN A 206 6.52 -2.45 22.15
C ASN A 206 6.66 -1.82 20.75
N PHE A 207 7.02 -2.61 19.72
CA PHE A 207 7.38 -2.09 18.39
C PHE A 207 6.30 -1.23 17.75
N TYR A 208 5.05 -1.72 17.67
CA TYR A 208 3.94 -0.97 17.07
C TYR A 208 3.43 0.14 17.98
N GLY A 209 3.49 -0.01 19.30
CA GLY A 209 3.01 0.97 20.27
C GLY A 209 3.97 2.14 20.54
N ARG A 210 4.99 2.33 19.70
CA ARG A 210 5.94 3.43 19.85
C ARG A 210 5.44 4.78 19.34
N SER A 211 4.36 4.80 18.58
CA SER A 211 3.61 6.02 18.25
C SER A 211 2.14 5.88 18.62
N GLY A 212 1.47 6.98 18.94
CA GLY A 212 0.03 6.99 19.25
C GLY A 212 -0.87 6.41 18.15
N VAL A 213 -0.44 6.51 16.89
CA VAL A 213 -1.16 5.95 15.72
C VAL A 213 -0.76 4.51 15.37
N CYS A 214 0.11 3.89 16.18
CA CYS A 214 0.50 2.49 16.06
C CYS A 214 1.19 2.10 14.74
N LEU A 215 1.92 3.02 14.11
CA LEU A 215 2.67 2.77 12.87
C LEU A 215 4.03 2.12 13.18
N ALA A 216 4.46 1.19 12.34
CA ALA A 216 5.80 0.59 12.45
C ALA A 216 6.93 1.46 11.89
N LEU A 217 6.60 2.50 11.11
CA LEU A 217 7.57 3.43 10.59
C LEU A 217 7.83 4.55 11.61
N HIS A 218 9.04 4.59 12.13
CA HIS A 218 9.51 5.61 13.06
C HIS A 218 10.49 6.53 12.34
N ILE A 219 10.09 7.76 12.05
CA ILE A 219 10.96 8.80 11.48
C ILE A 219 11.47 9.65 12.64
N THR A 220 12.31 9.05 13.48
CA THR A 220 12.95 9.71 14.62
C THR A 220 14.46 9.60 14.48
N SER A 221 15.20 10.64 14.88
CA SER A 221 16.67 10.60 14.92
C SER A 221 17.20 9.58 15.93
N ASP A 222 16.37 9.21 16.91
CA ASP A 222 16.65 8.13 17.86
C ASP A 222 16.60 6.78 17.16
N LYS A 223 17.54 5.90 17.51
CA LYS A 223 17.68 4.53 16.97
C LYS A 223 17.26 3.47 18.01
N PRO A 224 15.96 3.33 18.31
CA PRO A 224 15.48 2.35 19.28
C PRO A 224 15.59 0.92 18.73
N ASN A 225 15.59 -0.09 19.59
CA ASN A 225 15.64 -1.51 19.19
C ASN A 225 14.62 -1.82 18.07
N GLY A 226 15.00 -2.49 16.99
CA GLY A 226 14.10 -2.72 15.85
C GLY A 226 14.06 -1.61 14.80
N TRP A 227 14.81 -0.50 14.96
CA TRP A 227 14.87 0.55 13.93
C TRP A 227 15.33 0.02 12.56
N GLU A 228 16.32 -0.88 12.55
CA GLU A 228 16.84 -1.52 11.32
C GLU A 228 15.73 -2.28 10.58
N TYR A 229 14.85 -2.93 11.35
CA TYR A 229 13.73 -3.69 10.82
C TYR A 229 12.68 -2.77 10.18
N SER A 230 12.31 -1.66 10.84
CA SER A 230 11.44 -0.64 10.25
C SER A 230 12.00 -0.09 8.94
N VAL A 231 13.30 0.24 8.91
CA VAL A 231 13.98 0.75 7.72
C VAL A 231 13.97 -0.28 6.60
N LEU A 232 14.25 -1.55 6.91
CA LEU A 232 14.25 -2.62 5.91
C LEU A 232 12.88 -2.74 5.22
N ILE A 233 11.79 -2.80 5.99
CA ILE A 233 10.44 -3.00 5.46
C ILE A 233 9.95 -1.75 4.71
N PHE A 234 9.91 -0.61 5.38
CA PHE A 234 9.22 0.56 4.84
C PHE A 234 10.09 1.40 3.90
N ILE A 235 11.41 1.28 3.95
CA ILE A 235 12.32 2.07 3.10
C ILE A 235 12.97 1.17 2.05
N VAL A 236 13.69 0.13 2.46
CA VAL A 236 14.52 -0.66 1.53
C VAL A 236 13.67 -1.47 0.56
N ILE A 237 12.69 -2.24 1.05
CA ILE A 237 11.80 -3.05 0.18
C ILE A 237 11.01 -2.13 -0.76
N ASN A 238 10.45 -1.05 -0.23
CA ASN A 238 9.69 -0.07 -1.00
C ASN A 238 10.52 0.59 -2.10
N LEU A 239 11.75 1.04 -1.79
CA LEU A 239 12.66 1.62 -2.77
C LEU A 239 13.04 0.63 -3.87
N LEU A 240 13.31 -0.63 -3.51
CA LEU A 240 13.61 -1.69 -4.47
C LEU A 240 12.43 -1.95 -5.40
N SER A 241 11.21 -2.02 -4.86
CA SER A 241 9.98 -2.14 -5.62
C SER A 241 9.79 -0.98 -6.59
N PHE A 242 9.95 0.27 -6.14
CA PHE A 242 9.85 1.43 -7.02
C PHE A 242 10.93 1.45 -8.10
N ALA A 243 12.14 1.01 -7.82
CA ALA A 243 13.20 0.87 -8.81
C ALA A 243 12.83 -0.16 -9.90
N VAL A 244 12.35 -1.35 -9.49
CA VAL A 244 11.88 -2.38 -10.43
C VAL A 244 10.72 -1.87 -11.28
N ILE A 245 9.77 -1.16 -10.67
CA ILE A 245 8.64 -0.56 -11.36
C ILE A 245 9.13 0.47 -12.38
N ALA A 246 9.97 1.43 -11.96
CA ALA A 246 10.49 2.48 -12.84
C ALA A 246 11.24 1.91 -14.05
N VAL A 247 12.15 0.96 -13.83
CA VAL A 247 12.89 0.28 -14.91
C VAL A 247 11.92 -0.43 -15.86
N SER A 248 10.92 -1.13 -15.32
CA SER A 248 9.90 -1.81 -16.12
C SER A 248 9.11 -0.84 -16.99
N TYR A 249 8.72 0.33 -16.45
CA TYR A 249 8.02 1.37 -17.22
C TYR A 249 8.90 2.00 -18.31
N VAL A 250 10.18 2.26 -18.02
CA VAL A 250 11.13 2.75 -19.04
C VAL A 250 11.24 1.75 -20.19
N ILE A 251 11.33 0.44 -19.89
CA ILE A 251 11.37 -0.60 -20.92
C ILE A 251 10.04 -0.66 -21.69
N MET A 252 8.89 -0.69 -21.00
CA MET A 252 7.57 -0.71 -21.64
C MET A 252 7.38 0.48 -22.58
N TYR A 253 7.75 1.68 -22.14
CA TYR A 253 7.68 2.89 -22.95
C TYR A 253 8.62 2.85 -24.15
N SER A 254 9.84 2.33 -23.96
CA SER A 254 10.82 2.18 -25.05
C SER A 254 10.34 1.20 -26.11
N VAL A 255 9.76 0.06 -25.71
CA VAL A 255 9.16 -0.93 -26.62
C VAL A 255 7.98 -0.32 -27.36
N ALA A 256 7.05 0.32 -26.65
CA ALA A 256 5.89 0.96 -27.26
C ALA A 256 6.31 2.01 -28.31
N ARG A 257 7.30 2.87 -28.01
CA ARG A 257 7.81 3.86 -28.98
C ARG A 257 8.44 3.21 -30.21
N LYS A 258 9.21 2.13 -30.05
CA LYS A 258 9.79 1.39 -31.18
C LYS A 258 8.69 0.78 -32.06
N THR A 259 7.71 0.11 -31.45
CA THR A 259 6.56 -0.47 -32.17
C THR A 259 5.75 0.58 -32.92
N HIS A 260 5.47 1.74 -32.30
CA HIS A 260 4.76 2.84 -32.99
C HIS A 260 5.57 3.44 -34.14
N ARG A 261 6.90 3.58 -33.98
CA ARG A 261 7.78 4.09 -35.04
C ARG A 261 7.85 3.14 -36.23
N GLU A 262 7.98 1.84 -36.00
CA GLU A 262 7.98 0.80 -37.03
C GLU A 262 6.63 0.70 -37.74
N ALA A 263 5.52 0.79 -37.00
CA ALA A 263 4.18 0.85 -37.58
C ALA A 263 3.99 2.07 -38.49
N ARG A 264 4.49 3.26 -38.09
CA ARG A 264 4.41 4.48 -38.90
C ARG A 264 5.26 4.42 -40.17
N ILE A 265 6.44 3.80 -40.11
CA ILE A 265 7.32 3.60 -41.28
C ILE A 265 6.68 2.59 -42.26
N ASN A 266 6.04 1.55 -41.74
CA ASN A 266 5.30 0.60 -42.56
C ASN A 266 4.00 1.20 -43.12
N ASP A 267 3.35 2.16 -42.46
CA ASP A 267 2.16 2.84 -42.98
C ASP A 267 2.44 3.59 -44.30
N THR A 268 3.66 4.12 -44.46
CA THR A 268 4.12 4.71 -45.74
C THR A 268 4.22 3.67 -46.87
N ARG A 269 4.34 2.37 -46.55
CA ARG A 269 4.27 1.26 -47.51
C ARG A 269 2.86 0.65 -47.63
N ILE A 270 2.00 0.82 -46.61
CA ILE A 270 0.66 0.23 -46.52
C ILE A 270 -0.42 1.09 -47.22
N CYS A 271 -0.17 2.38 -47.53
CA CYS A 271 -1.03 3.10 -48.48
C CYS A 271 -1.20 2.35 -49.82
N GLN A 272 -0.27 1.47 -50.20
CA GLN A 272 -0.40 0.60 -51.38
C GLN A 272 -1.21 -0.69 -51.12
N ARG A 273 -1.40 -1.11 -49.87
CA ARG A 273 -2.08 -2.37 -49.50
C ARG A 273 -3.50 -2.17 -48.92
N ARG A 274 -3.90 -0.92 -48.66
CA ARG A 274 -5.18 -0.57 -48.02
C ARG A 274 -6.43 -0.82 -48.88
N TYR A 275 -6.29 -1.15 -50.16
CA TYR A 275 -7.43 -1.52 -51.02
C TYR A 275 -7.98 -2.93 -50.71
N THR A 276 -7.22 -3.83 -50.05
CA THR A 276 -7.62 -5.25 -49.92
C THR A 276 -7.83 -5.79 -48.51
N SER A 277 -7.81 -4.99 -47.45
CA SER A 277 -8.04 -5.53 -46.08
C SER A 277 -8.67 -4.53 -45.12
N ALA A 278 -9.91 -4.14 -45.41
CA ALA A 278 -10.83 -3.56 -44.44
C ALA A 278 -11.40 -4.65 -43.49
N LYS A 279 -10.55 -5.31 -42.68
CA LYS A 279 -11.04 -6.19 -41.59
C LYS A 279 -9.98 -6.52 -40.52
N SER A 280 -9.41 -5.52 -39.85
CA SER A 280 -8.77 -5.73 -38.54
C SER A 280 -8.65 -4.41 -37.77
N GLY A 281 -9.80 -3.87 -37.36
CA GLY A 281 -9.85 -2.81 -36.36
C GLY A 281 -10.08 -3.45 -34.99
N GLY A 282 -9.24 -3.11 -33.99
CA GLY A 282 -9.58 -3.36 -32.58
C GLY A 282 -8.50 -3.80 -31.59
N THR A 283 -7.22 -3.46 -31.73
CA THR A 283 -6.19 -3.89 -30.73
C THR A 283 -5.19 -2.83 -30.28
N THR A 284 -5.04 -1.71 -30.98
CA THR A 284 -4.06 -0.65 -30.62
C THR A 284 -4.58 0.35 -29.58
N HIS A 285 -5.89 0.64 -29.57
CA HIS A 285 -6.48 1.63 -28.65
C HIS A 285 -6.56 1.12 -27.18
N ASP A 286 -6.72 -0.19 -26.99
CA ASP A 286 -6.83 -0.80 -25.66
C ASP A 286 -5.47 -0.88 -24.94
N SER A 287 -4.37 -1.05 -25.67
CA SER A 287 -3.03 -1.15 -25.06
C SER A 287 -2.54 0.20 -24.50
N ALA A 288 -2.76 1.29 -25.22
CA ALA A 288 -2.41 2.64 -24.78
C ALA A 288 -3.32 3.13 -23.62
N THR A 289 -4.61 2.79 -23.69
CA THR A 289 -5.59 3.14 -22.64
C THR A 289 -5.33 2.36 -21.35
N MET A 290 -4.90 1.09 -21.44
CA MET A 290 -4.58 0.27 -20.28
C MET A 290 -3.25 0.67 -19.63
N GLY A 291 -2.23 1.03 -20.42
CA GLY A 291 -0.95 1.54 -19.91
C GLY A 291 -1.12 2.82 -19.08
N ARG A 292 -1.94 3.78 -19.55
CA ARG A 292 -2.25 5.02 -18.82
C ARG A 292 -2.86 4.77 -17.43
N ARG A 293 -3.77 3.79 -17.32
CA ARG A 293 -4.42 3.45 -16.04
C ARG A 293 -3.41 2.89 -15.03
N MET A 294 -2.48 2.06 -15.49
CA MET A 294 -1.42 1.50 -14.64
C MET A 294 -0.42 2.55 -14.21
N THR A 295 -0.01 3.43 -15.13
CA THR A 295 0.86 4.57 -14.79
C THR A 295 0.23 5.46 -13.73
N LEU A 296 -1.09 5.71 -13.79
CA LEU A 296 -1.77 6.49 -12.76
C LEU A 296 -1.74 5.81 -11.39
N ILE A 297 -2.01 4.50 -11.32
CA ILE A 297 -1.97 3.73 -10.06
C ILE A 297 -0.57 3.78 -9.44
N VAL A 298 0.46 3.57 -10.24
CA VAL A 298 1.86 3.60 -9.78
C VAL A 298 2.28 5.01 -9.37
N ALA A 299 1.86 6.03 -10.13
CA ALA A 299 2.18 7.42 -9.80
C ALA A 299 1.52 7.85 -8.48
N THR A 300 0.30 7.42 -8.20
CA THR A 300 -0.37 7.71 -6.92
C THR A 300 0.32 7.04 -5.75
N ASP A 301 0.76 5.79 -5.90
CA ASP A 301 1.50 5.06 -4.86
C ASP A 301 2.90 5.67 -4.63
N ALA A 302 3.60 6.04 -5.70
CA ALA A 302 4.87 6.77 -5.57
C ALA A 302 4.68 8.15 -4.92
N ALA A 303 3.60 8.87 -5.23
CA ALA A 303 3.34 10.18 -4.65
C ALA A 303 3.07 10.13 -3.14
N CYS A 304 2.51 9.03 -2.61
CA CYS A 304 2.32 8.89 -1.17
C CYS A 304 3.58 8.38 -0.44
N TRP A 305 4.37 7.50 -1.06
CA TRP A 305 5.55 6.91 -0.41
C TRP A 305 6.85 7.70 -0.58
N LEU A 306 7.05 8.42 -1.68
CA LEU A 306 8.29 9.17 -1.91
C LEU A 306 8.59 10.23 -0.83
N PRO A 307 7.62 11.02 -0.33
CA PRO A 307 7.87 11.94 0.79
C PRO A 307 8.33 11.20 2.05
N ILE A 308 7.68 10.07 2.36
CA ILE A 308 7.98 9.24 3.53
C ILE A 308 9.40 8.66 3.44
N ILE A 309 9.77 8.12 2.28
CA ILE A 309 11.11 7.58 2.01
C ILE A 309 12.17 8.69 2.08
N ALA A 310 11.88 9.87 1.50
CA ALA A 310 12.80 11.00 1.53
C ALA A 310 13.06 11.49 2.96
N LEU A 311 12.01 11.61 3.78
CA LEU A 311 12.13 11.97 5.20
C LEU A 311 12.88 10.90 6.00
N GLY A 312 12.61 9.62 5.74
CA GLY A 312 13.34 8.51 6.36
C GLY A 312 14.84 8.54 6.03
N ILE A 313 15.21 8.76 4.77
CA ILE A 313 16.62 8.90 4.36
C ILE A 313 17.25 10.15 4.98
N ALA A 314 16.56 11.29 4.98
CA ALA A 314 17.06 12.52 5.59
C ALA A 314 17.34 12.34 7.09
N SER A 315 16.44 11.66 7.81
CA SER A 315 16.61 11.29 9.22
C SER A 315 17.82 10.37 9.44
N LEU A 316 18.02 9.36 8.58
CA LEU A 316 19.19 8.47 8.64
C LEU A 316 20.52 9.19 8.37
N CYS A 317 20.52 10.22 7.51
CA CYS A 317 21.68 11.05 7.21
C CYS A 317 22.00 12.09 8.30
N GLY A 318 21.22 12.17 9.38
CA GLY A 318 21.43 13.11 10.47
C GLY A 318 21.15 14.56 10.09
N VAL A 319 20.37 14.80 9.04
CA VAL A 319 19.91 16.14 8.68
C VAL A 319 18.86 16.55 9.72
N HIS A 320 19.10 17.66 10.42
CA HIS A 320 18.12 18.24 11.34
C HIS A 320 16.89 18.64 10.53
N ILE A 321 15.81 17.85 10.62
CA ILE A 321 14.52 18.18 10.06
C ILE A 321 13.95 19.29 10.97
N PRO A 322 13.71 20.51 10.47
CA PRO A 322 13.17 21.57 11.30
C PRO A 322 11.73 21.23 11.70
N ASP A 323 11.39 21.47 12.98
CA ASP A 323 10.08 21.19 13.61
C ASP A 323 8.88 21.83 12.88
N GLN A 324 9.13 22.71 11.90
CA GLN A 324 8.14 23.45 11.12
C GLN A 324 7.75 22.82 9.76
N LEU A 325 8.32 21.67 9.37
CA LEU A 325 7.83 20.88 8.22
C LEU A 325 6.88 19.74 8.62
N HIS A 326 6.49 19.68 9.90
CA HIS A 326 5.62 18.65 10.49
C HIS A 326 4.13 19.05 10.52
N THR A 327 3.66 19.82 9.53
CA THR A 327 2.25 20.26 9.37
C THR A 327 1.51 19.52 8.29
#